data_AF-A0A834DUW8-F1
#
_entry.id   AF-A0A834DUW8-F1
#
_cell.length_a   1.000
_cell.length_b   1.000
_cell.length_c   1.000
_cell.angle_alpha   90.00
_cell.angle_beta   90.00
_cell.angle_gamma   90.00
#
_symmetry.space_group_name_H-M   'P 1'
#
loop_
_entity.id
_entity.type
_entity.pdbx_description
1 polymer ?
#
loop_
_entity_poly.entity_id
_entity_poly.type
_entity_poly.pdbx_seq_one_letter_code
_entity_poly.pdbx_strand_id
1 'polypeptide(L)'
;MLMNMMMMSDENHRDIYISTVAVPPPGRCAACQEASRAHPGDPSAQCLRHGFMLHTKYQVVYPFPTFQPAFQLKKDQVVLLNTSYSLVACAVSVHSAAPGGEVAPRDSPPAAEEPVPEPGYVNYTKLYYVLGSGEGTEPEDEFEDDKISLPFVVTDLRGRSLRPMRERAAVQGQYLTVEQLTLDFEYVINEVIRHDATWGHQFCSFSDYDIVILEVCPETNQVLINIGLLLLAFPSPTEEGQLRPKTYHTSLKVAWDLNTGIFVTVNVGDLTEVKGQTSGSVWSSYRKSCVDMVMKWLVPESSGRYVNRMTNEALHKGCSLKVLADSERYTWIVL
;
A
#
# COMPACT_ATOMS: atom_id res chain seq x y z
N MET A 1 29.35 12.66 1.26
CA MET A 1 30.71 12.81 0.69
C MET A 1 30.63 12.49 -0.79
N LEU A 2 30.90 13.46 -1.67
CA LEU A 2 31.01 13.19 -3.11
C LEU A 2 32.44 12.69 -3.39
N MET A 3 32.61 11.39 -3.52
CA MET A 3 33.83 10.79 -4.08
C MET A 3 33.52 10.33 -5.51
N ASN A 4 34.44 10.60 -6.42
CA ASN A 4 34.25 10.55 -7.87
C ASN A 4 33.70 9.21 -8.41
N MET A 5 32.68 9.36 -9.28
CA MET A 5 32.30 8.49 -10.40
C MET A 5 31.68 7.11 -10.16
N MET A 6 31.06 6.89 -9.00
CA MET A 6 29.82 6.11 -8.82
C MET A 6 29.14 6.73 -7.61
N MET A 7 27.85 7.12 -7.72
CA MET A 7 27.12 7.52 -6.51
C MET A 7 27.15 6.33 -5.54
N MET A 8 27.81 6.49 -4.40
CA MET A 8 27.82 5.49 -3.34
C MET A 8 26.36 5.26 -2.93
N SER A 9 25.87 4.02 -3.04
CA SER A 9 24.55 3.65 -2.55
C SER A 9 24.52 3.85 -1.04
N ASP A 10 23.45 4.49 -0.54
CA ASP A 10 23.11 4.36 0.86
C ASP A 10 22.58 2.93 1.07
N GLU A 11 23.42 2.05 1.63
CA GLU A 11 23.09 0.64 1.84
C GLU A 11 21.93 0.43 2.83
N ASN A 12 21.57 1.45 3.61
CA ASN A 12 20.55 1.36 4.66
C ASN A 12 19.14 1.76 4.19
N HIS A 13 19.04 2.45 3.06
CA HIS A 13 17.78 2.93 2.50
C HIS A 13 17.57 2.41 1.08
N ARG A 14 16.31 2.19 0.71
CA ARG A 14 15.93 1.89 -0.66
C ARG A 14 14.76 2.77 -1.08
N ASP A 15 14.92 3.45 -2.21
CA ASP A 15 13.85 4.24 -2.80
C ASP A 15 12.86 3.32 -3.54
N ILE A 16 11.56 3.53 -3.29
CA ILE A 16 10.46 2.89 -4.01
C ILE A 16 9.67 3.97 -4.74
N TYR A 17 9.44 3.76 -6.05
CA TYR A 17 8.66 4.64 -6.90
C TYR A 17 7.42 3.89 -7.38
N ILE A 18 6.24 4.45 -7.15
CA ILE A 18 4.96 3.87 -7.56
C ILE A 18 4.26 4.86 -8.48
N SER A 19 3.72 4.36 -9.59
CA SER A 19 2.97 5.16 -10.55
C SER A 19 1.72 4.42 -10.99
N THR A 20 0.57 5.06 -10.87
CA THR A 20 -0.71 4.60 -11.41
C THR A 20 -1.01 5.41 -12.66
N VAL A 21 -1.20 4.75 -13.80
CA VAL A 21 -1.40 5.40 -15.10
C VAL A 21 -2.74 4.95 -15.68
N ALA A 22 -3.54 5.92 -16.13
CA ALA A 22 -4.81 5.61 -16.78
C ALA A 22 -4.60 4.78 -18.06
N VAL A 23 -5.46 3.80 -18.26
CA VAL A 23 -5.44 2.97 -19.47
C VAL A 23 -6.16 3.70 -20.61
N PRO A 24 -5.69 3.60 -21.86
CA PRO A 24 -6.39 4.16 -23.02
C PRO A 24 -7.85 3.69 -23.10
N PRO A 25 -8.77 4.51 -23.64
CA PRO A 25 -10.16 4.12 -23.75
C PRO A 25 -10.30 2.90 -24.68
N PRO A 26 -11.13 1.90 -24.35
CA PRO A 26 -11.31 0.70 -25.18
C PRO A 26 -11.97 1.01 -26.54
N GLY A 27 -12.52 2.20 -26.71
CA GLY A 27 -13.16 2.68 -27.92
C GLY A 27 -13.47 4.17 -27.85
N ARG A 28 -14.55 4.60 -28.50
CA ARG A 28 -14.98 6.01 -28.47
C ARG A 28 -15.57 6.37 -27.11
N CYS A 29 -14.91 7.28 -26.40
CA CYS A 29 -15.40 7.84 -25.14
C CYS A 29 -16.00 9.24 -25.36
N ALA A 30 -17.25 9.46 -24.95
CA ALA A 30 -17.93 10.75 -25.08
C ALA A 30 -17.18 11.88 -24.34
N ALA A 31 -16.77 11.63 -23.10
CA ALA A 31 -16.00 12.61 -22.32
C ALA A 31 -14.63 12.92 -22.95
N CYS A 32 -13.97 11.94 -23.60
CA CYS A 32 -12.73 12.23 -24.33
C CYS A 32 -13.02 13.09 -25.58
N GLN A 33 -14.12 12.85 -26.29
CA GLN A 33 -14.51 13.70 -27.43
C GLN A 33 -14.82 15.13 -26.99
N GLU A 34 -15.48 15.30 -25.84
CA GLU A 34 -15.71 16.61 -25.23
C GLU A 34 -14.38 17.28 -24.84
N ALA A 35 -13.44 16.55 -24.23
CA ALA A 35 -12.11 17.06 -23.91
C ALA A 35 -11.35 17.51 -25.17
N SER A 36 -11.40 16.74 -26.26
CA SER A 36 -10.78 17.12 -27.55
C SER A 36 -11.47 18.32 -28.21
N ARG A 37 -12.79 18.51 -28.00
CA ARG A 37 -13.53 19.69 -28.48
C ARG A 37 -13.20 20.94 -27.67
N ALA A 38 -13.03 20.80 -26.35
CA ALA A 38 -12.66 21.88 -25.44
C ALA A 38 -11.20 22.32 -25.64
N HIS A 39 -10.33 21.42 -26.12
CA HIS A 39 -8.94 21.70 -26.47
C HIS A 39 -8.62 21.36 -27.94
N PRO A 40 -9.11 22.16 -28.91
CA PRO A 40 -8.87 21.91 -30.33
C PRO A 40 -7.38 21.89 -30.66
N GLY A 41 -6.94 20.90 -31.44
CA GLY A 41 -5.56 20.78 -31.91
C GLY A 41 -4.64 19.92 -31.03
N ASP A 42 -5.14 19.42 -29.90
CA ASP A 42 -4.39 18.52 -29.03
C ASP A 42 -4.82 17.04 -29.22
N PRO A 43 -4.01 16.21 -29.91
CA PRO A 43 -4.33 14.80 -30.12
C PRO A 43 -4.23 13.97 -28.83
N SER A 44 -3.62 14.51 -27.77
CA SER A 44 -3.49 13.86 -26.47
C SER A 44 -4.58 14.27 -25.46
N ALA A 45 -5.53 15.12 -25.87
CA ALA A 45 -6.63 15.57 -25.03
C ALA A 45 -7.60 14.43 -24.71
N GLN A 46 -7.49 13.90 -23.49
CA GLN A 46 -8.33 12.83 -22.96
C GLN A 46 -9.09 13.30 -21.72
N CYS A 47 -10.23 12.65 -21.42
CA CYS A 47 -10.95 12.90 -20.17
C CYS A 47 -10.18 12.35 -18.96
N LEU A 48 -10.56 12.78 -17.76
CA LEU A 48 -9.87 12.41 -16.52
C LEU A 48 -9.75 10.88 -16.35
N ARG A 49 -10.80 10.12 -16.65
CA ARG A 49 -10.80 8.64 -16.54
C ARG A 49 -9.71 7.95 -17.36
N HIS A 50 -9.37 8.49 -18.52
CA HIS A 50 -8.42 7.87 -19.45
C HIS A 50 -7.08 8.61 -19.50
N GLY A 51 -6.98 9.75 -18.81
CA GLY A 51 -5.92 10.73 -19.03
C GLY A 51 -5.23 11.24 -17.76
N PHE A 52 -5.17 10.43 -16.69
CA PHE A 52 -4.50 10.81 -15.43
C PHE A 52 -3.29 9.93 -15.13
N MET A 53 -2.38 10.48 -14.32
CA MET A 53 -1.25 9.78 -13.71
C MET A 53 -1.16 10.19 -12.23
N LEU A 54 -0.79 9.25 -11.38
CA LEU A 54 -0.54 9.47 -9.96
C LEU A 54 0.81 8.86 -9.61
N HIS A 55 1.67 9.64 -8.99
CA HIS A 55 3.05 9.29 -8.66
C HIS A 55 3.30 9.46 -7.16
N THR A 56 4.03 8.52 -6.57
CA THR A 56 4.57 8.65 -5.22
C THR A 56 5.96 8.04 -5.12
N LYS A 57 6.74 8.54 -4.16
CA LYS A 57 8.06 8.05 -3.79
C LYS A 57 8.09 7.90 -2.27
N TYR A 58 8.62 6.79 -1.78
CA TYR A 58 8.94 6.63 -0.37
C TYR A 58 10.23 5.84 -0.20
N GLN A 59 10.82 5.93 0.99
CA GLN A 59 12.02 5.18 1.35
C GLN A 59 11.66 4.04 2.29
N VAL A 60 12.40 2.94 2.18
CA VAL A 60 12.29 1.80 3.08
C VAL A 60 13.65 1.47 3.69
N VAL A 61 13.64 0.88 4.88
CA VAL A 61 14.84 0.53 5.65
C VAL A 61 14.99 -0.99 5.80
N TYR A 62 16.16 -1.44 6.27
CA TYR A 62 16.37 -2.84 6.61
C TYR A 62 15.54 -3.27 7.84
N PRO A 63 14.94 -4.47 7.86
CA PRO A 63 14.89 -5.46 6.77
C PRO A 63 13.96 -4.99 5.66
N PHE A 64 14.49 -4.84 4.44
CA PHE A 64 13.72 -4.26 3.33
C PHE A 64 12.44 -5.07 3.08
N PRO A 65 11.25 -4.43 3.09
CA PRO A 65 9.97 -5.10 2.90
C PRO A 65 9.92 -5.98 1.65
N THR A 66 9.19 -7.09 1.74
CA THR A 66 9.01 -7.99 0.60
C THR A 66 8.09 -7.38 -0.47
N PHE A 67 8.37 -7.66 -1.74
CA PHE A 67 7.48 -7.29 -2.85
C PHE A 67 6.46 -8.41 -3.11
N GLN A 68 5.18 -8.13 -2.85
CA GLN A 68 4.09 -9.12 -2.86
C GLN A 68 2.92 -8.67 -3.77
N PRO A 69 3.15 -8.44 -5.08
CA PRO A 69 2.15 -7.80 -5.96
C PRO A 69 0.80 -8.52 -6.00
N ALA A 70 0.79 -9.85 -5.93
CA ALA A 70 -0.44 -10.65 -5.94
C ALA A 70 -1.35 -10.36 -4.74
N PHE A 71 -0.79 -9.98 -3.58
CA PHE A 71 -1.55 -9.55 -2.41
C PHE A 71 -1.76 -8.04 -2.39
N GLN A 72 -0.71 -7.27 -2.69
CA GLN A 72 -0.74 -5.81 -2.65
C GLN A 72 -1.78 -5.20 -3.59
N LEU A 73 -2.14 -5.89 -4.68
CA LEU A 73 -3.12 -5.47 -5.68
C LEU A 73 -4.35 -6.38 -5.74
N LYS A 74 -4.57 -7.24 -4.73
CA LYS A 74 -5.68 -8.22 -4.74
C LYS A 74 -7.06 -7.56 -4.69
N LYS A 75 -7.14 -6.33 -4.16
CA LYS A 75 -8.35 -5.52 -4.14
C LYS A 75 -8.31 -4.49 -5.26
N ASP A 76 -9.33 -4.50 -6.13
CA ASP A 76 -9.45 -3.54 -7.22
C ASP A 76 -9.36 -2.09 -6.74
N GLN A 77 -8.65 -1.27 -7.52
CA GLN A 77 -8.41 0.16 -7.26
C GLN A 77 -7.61 0.47 -5.99
N VAL A 78 -7.14 -0.53 -5.24
CA VAL A 78 -6.36 -0.35 -4.02
C VAL A 78 -4.98 -0.99 -4.17
N VAL A 79 -3.95 -0.27 -3.70
CA VAL A 79 -2.60 -0.83 -3.52
C VAL A 79 -2.18 -0.74 -2.06
N LEU A 80 -1.66 -1.86 -1.51
CA LEU A 80 -1.07 -1.90 -0.17
C LEU A 80 0.44 -1.65 -0.26
N LEU A 81 0.92 -0.60 0.40
CA LEU A 81 2.32 -0.18 0.39
C LEU A 81 2.92 -0.32 1.80
N ASN A 82 3.89 -1.22 1.94
CA ASN A 82 4.68 -1.35 3.17
C ASN A 82 5.83 -0.34 3.12
N THR A 83 5.82 0.63 4.04
CA THR A 83 6.80 1.74 4.14
C THR A 83 7.93 1.42 5.12
N SER A 84 8.03 0.18 5.60
CA SER A 84 8.81 -0.29 6.76
C SER A 84 8.20 0.07 8.10
N TYR A 85 7.54 1.23 8.25
CA TYR A 85 6.98 1.70 9.53
C TYR A 85 5.45 1.59 9.59
N SER A 86 4.80 1.57 8.43
CA SER A 86 3.35 1.46 8.32
C SER A 86 2.94 0.66 7.08
N LEU A 87 1.69 0.20 7.08
CA LEU A 87 1.01 -0.30 5.89
C LEU A 87 0.01 0.75 5.43
N VAL A 88 0.20 1.26 4.21
CA VAL A 88 -0.70 2.26 3.62
C VAL A 88 -1.54 1.61 2.54
N ALA A 89 -2.86 1.64 2.70
CA ALA A 89 -3.81 1.27 1.67
C ALA A 89 -4.18 2.52 0.86
N CYS A 90 -3.70 2.60 -0.38
CA CYS A 90 -3.94 3.72 -1.29
C CYS A 90 -5.01 3.34 -2.31
N ALA A 91 -6.14 4.03 -2.30
CA ALA A 91 -7.22 3.83 -3.27
C ALA A 91 -7.30 5.00 -4.26
N VAL A 92 -7.49 4.69 -5.54
CA VAL A 92 -7.62 5.71 -6.60
C VAL A 92 -8.84 5.42 -7.45
N SER A 93 -9.78 6.36 -7.52
CA SER A 93 -11.04 6.19 -8.25
C SER A 93 -11.48 7.46 -8.97
N VAL A 94 -12.12 7.30 -10.14
CA VAL A 94 -12.65 8.42 -10.95
C VAL A 94 -14.17 8.38 -10.91
N HIS A 95 -14.77 9.52 -10.59
CA HIS A 95 -16.21 9.70 -10.51
C HIS A 95 -16.70 10.80 -11.46
N SER A 96 -18.01 10.82 -11.72
CA SER A 96 -18.68 11.88 -12.47
C SER A 96 -19.81 12.44 -11.61
N ALA A 97 -19.89 13.76 -11.47
CA ALA A 97 -21.03 14.42 -10.84
C ALA A 97 -22.25 14.30 -11.78
N ALA A 98 -23.35 13.71 -11.28
CA ALA A 98 -24.59 13.63 -12.05
C ALA A 98 -25.22 15.04 -12.17
N PRO A 99 -25.75 15.42 -13.36
CA PRO A 99 -26.49 16.66 -13.52
C PRO A 99 -27.90 16.50 -12.94
N GLY A 100 -28.05 16.77 -11.64
CA GLY A 100 -29.35 16.74 -10.94
C GLY A 100 -29.20 16.19 -9.53
N GLY A 101 -29.62 16.96 -8.54
CA GLY A 101 -29.66 16.53 -7.14
C GLY A 101 -30.48 15.26 -6.95
N GLU A 102 -30.04 14.45 -5.99
CA GLU A 102 -30.68 13.23 -5.47
C GLU A 102 -30.82 12.05 -6.44
N VAL A 103 -29.91 11.06 -6.33
CA VAL A 103 -30.20 9.71 -5.80
C VAL A 103 -28.84 9.11 -5.39
N ALA A 104 -28.61 8.92 -4.09
CA ALA A 104 -27.49 8.11 -3.60
C ALA A 104 -27.69 6.64 -4.02
N PRO A 105 -26.64 5.91 -4.43
CA PRO A 105 -26.72 4.45 -4.48
C PRO A 105 -26.97 3.94 -3.07
N ARG A 106 -27.97 3.05 -2.95
CA ARG A 106 -28.60 2.61 -1.70
C ARG A 106 -27.77 1.56 -0.94
N ASP A 107 -26.45 1.73 -0.89
CA ASP A 107 -25.50 0.85 -0.19
C ASP A 107 -24.68 1.59 0.88
N SER A 108 -25.09 2.80 1.28
CA SER A 108 -24.55 3.45 2.48
C SER A 108 -25.27 2.91 3.72
N PRO A 109 -24.57 2.50 4.79
CA PRO A 109 -25.21 2.20 6.07
C PRO A 109 -25.99 3.42 6.57
N PRO A 110 -27.10 3.23 7.29
CA PRO A 110 -27.88 4.35 7.82
C PRO A 110 -27.01 5.18 8.77
N ALA A 111 -27.06 6.50 8.58
CA ALA A 111 -26.44 7.45 9.48
C ALA A 111 -27.14 7.43 10.85
N ALA A 112 -26.43 7.00 11.89
CA ALA A 112 -26.42 7.57 13.24
C ALA A 112 -25.74 6.60 14.22
N GLU A 113 -24.43 6.76 14.43
CA GLU A 113 -23.84 6.62 15.76
C GLU A 113 -22.81 7.76 15.91
N GLU A 114 -22.69 8.33 17.10
CA GLU A 114 -21.70 9.35 17.43
C GLU A 114 -20.30 8.91 16.98
N PRO A 115 -19.38 9.82 16.60
CA PRO A 115 -18.04 9.43 16.22
C PRO A 115 -17.39 8.74 17.42
N VAL A 116 -17.28 7.41 17.34
CA VAL A 116 -16.36 6.65 18.17
C VAL A 116 -15.01 7.36 18.01
N PRO A 117 -14.33 7.74 19.10
CA PRO A 117 -13.06 8.43 19.00
C PRO A 117 -12.16 7.61 18.07
N GLU A 118 -11.73 8.23 16.96
CA GLU A 118 -10.88 7.56 15.99
C GLU A 118 -9.68 6.97 16.75
N PRO A 119 -9.40 5.68 16.61
CA PRO A 119 -8.25 5.10 17.27
C PRO A 119 -7.01 5.84 16.76
N GLY A 120 -6.19 6.40 17.67
CA GLY A 120 -5.05 7.26 17.30
C GLY A 120 -3.95 6.61 16.45
N TYR A 121 -4.13 5.34 16.06
CA TYR A 121 -3.25 4.54 15.23
C TYR A 121 -3.70 4.39 13.78
N VAL A 122 -4.93 4.83 13.48
CA VAL A 122 -5.47 4.86 12.14
C VAL A 122 -5.41 6.31 11.66
N ASN A 123 -4.81 6.51 10.49
CA ASN A 123 -4.86 7.81 9.82
C ASN A 123 -5.52 7.63 8.46
N TYR A 124 -6.61 8.38 8.24
CA TYR A 124 -7.34 8.38 6.99
C TYR A 124 -7.30 9.77 6.34
N THR A 125 -6.85 9.81 5.08
CA THR A 125 -6.87 11.03 4.26
C THR A 125 -7.61 10.78 2.95
N LYS A 126 -8.37 11.78 2.51
CA LYS A 126 -9.14 11.73 1.27
C LYS A 126 -9.01 13.07 0.54
N LEU A 127 -8.45 13.02 -0.66
CA LEU A 127 -8.20 14.19 -1.50
C LEU A 127 -8.93 14.04 -2.84
N TYR A 128 -9.47 15.16 -3.33
CA TYR A 128 -10.15 15.23 -4.62
C TYR A 128 -9.30 16.01 -5.61
N TYR A 129 -9.26 15.58 -6.87
CA TYR A 129 -8.52 16.24 -7.93
C TYR A 129 -9.38 16.44 -9.18
N VAL A 130 -9.24 17.58 -9.83
CA VAL A 130 -9.92 17.91 -11.09
C VAL A 130 -8.94 18.36 -12.16
N LEU A 131 -9.32 18.22 -13.43
CA LEU A 131 -8.56 18.79 -14.53
C LEU A 131 -8.63 20.33 -14.45
N GLY A 132 -7.46 20.97 -14.38
CA GLY A 132 -7.38 22.44 -14.40
C GLY A 132 -7.68 23.00 -15.80
N SER A 133 -8.47 24.08 -15.88
CA SER A 133 -8.48 24.95 -17.05
C SER A 133 -7.15 25.70 -17.09
N GLY A 134 -6.36 25.52 -18.14
CA GLY A 134 -5.04 26.14 -18.23
C GLY A 134 -5.11 27.66 -18.16
N GLU A 135 -4.53 28.23 -17.10
CA GLU A 135 -3.74 29.47 -17.03
C GLU A 135 -3.59 29.92 -15.55
N GLY A 136 -2.34 30.02 -15.09
CA GLY A 136 -1.91 31.10 -14.20
C GLY A 136 -2.52 31.24 -12.79
N THR A 137 -2.95 30.16 -12.13
CA THR A 137 -3.07 30.21 -10.66
C THR A 137 -1.95 29.37 -10.08
N GLU A 138 -0.92 30.06 -9.57
CA GLU A 138 0.01 29.48 -8.60
C GLU A 138 -0.80 28.73 -7.54
N PRO A 139 -0.31 27.59 -7.00
CA PRO A 139 -0.97 26.94 -5.88
C PRO A 139 -0.93 27.91 -4.68
N GLU A 140 -2.01 28.69 -4.47
CA GLU A 140 -2.09 29.65 -3.37
C GLU A 140 -2.19 28.98 -1.99
N ASP A 141 -2.16 27.65 -1.91
CA ASP A 141 -1.92 26.92 -0.67
C ASP A 141 -1.02 25.71 -1.01
N GLU A 142 0.24 25.71 -0.55
CA GLU A 142 0.95 24.46 -0.33
C GLU A 142 0.10 23.66 0.68
N PHE A 143 -0.60 22.64 0.19
CA PHE A 143 -1.34 21.70 1.03
C PHE A 143 -0.33 20.84 1.79
N GLU A 144 0.22 21.39 2.87
CA GLU A 144 0.86 20.63 3.93
C GLU A 144 -0.24 20.15 4.88
N ASP A 145 -0.86 19.03 4.53
CA ASP A 145 -1.65 18.28 5.51
C ASP A 145 -0.70 17.33 6.22
N ASP A 146 -0.36 17.66 7.46
CA ASP A 146 0.52 16.88 8.35
C ASP A 146 0.05 15.43 8.54
N LYS A 147 -1.20 15.12 8.14
CA LYS A 147 -1.76 13.77 8.19
C LYS A 147 -1.43 12.92 6.96
N ILE A 148 -0.90 13.49 5.88
CA ILE A 148 -0.58 12.72 4.66
C ILE A 148 0.59 11.78 4.95
N SER A 149 0.34 10.48 4.88
CA SER A 149 1.37 9.45 5.12
C SER A 149 2.33 9.31 3.94
N LEU A 150 1.80 9.35 2.71
CA LEU A 150 2.59 9.29 1.49
C LEU A 150 2.30 10.53 0.62
N PRO A 151 3.33 11.30 0.22
CA PRO A 151 3.14 12.42 -0.69
C PRO A 151 2.78 11.90 -2.09
N PHE A 152 1.78 12.53 -2.72
CA PHE A 152 1.33 12.21 -4.07
C PHE A 152 1.43 13.40 -5.00
N VAL A 153 1.88 13.15 -6.23
CA VAL A 153 1.80 14.08 -7.34
C VAL A 153 0.81 13.52 -8.36
N VAL A 154 -0.24 14.28 -8.64
CA VAL A 154 -1.31 13.89 -9.57
C VAL A 154 -1.25 14.78 -10.81
N THR A 155 -1.10 14.17 -11.98
CA THR A 155 -0.93 14.87 -13.27
C THR A 155 -1.86 14.33 -14.36
N ASP A 156 -2.02 15.09 -15.44
CA ASP A 156 -2.54 14.55 -16.70
C ASP A 156 -1.44 13.79 -17.46
N LEU A 157 -1.77 13.16 -18.59
CA LEU A 157 -0.78 12.45 -19.43
C LEU A 157 0.32 13.36 -20.01
N ARG A 158 0.19 14.69 -19.89
CA ARG A 158 1.22 15.66 -20.30
C ARG A 158 2.13 16.07 -19.14
N GLY A 159 1.88 15.58 -17.94
CA GLY A 159 2.61 15.98 -16.74
C GLY A 159 2.12 17.29 -16.12
N ARG A 160 0.96 17.83 -16.52
CA ARG A 160 0.39 19.02 -15.88
C ARG A 160 -0.34 18.62 -14.62
N SER A 161 -0.02 19.26 -13.50
CA SER A 161 -0.63 18.98 -12.20
C SER A 161 -2.14 19.17 -12.23
N LEU A 162 -2.87 18.23 -11.65
CA LEU A 162 -4.30 18.39 -11.39
C LEU A 162 -4.49 19.32 -10.19
N ARG A 163 -5.62 20.02 -10.17
CA ARG A 163 -5.96 20.94 -9.08
C ARG A 163 -6.58 20.14 -7.92
N PRO A 164 -6.00 20.20 -6.70
CA PRO A 164 -6.62 19.61 -5.52
C PRO A 164 -7.87 20.39 -5.10
N MET A 165 -8.86 19.71 -4.52
CA MET A 165 -10.10 20.28 -3.99
C MET A 165 -10.44 19.72 -2.61
N ARG A 166 -10.94 20.58 -1.70
CA ARG A 166 -11.34 20.19 -0.33
C ARG A 166 -12.71 19.52 -0.26
N GLU A 167 -13.66 19.93 -1.11
CA GLU A 167 -15.05 19.51 -1.00
C GLU A 167 -15.63 19.00 -2.32
N ARG A 168 -16.36 17.89 -2.24
CA ARG A 168 -17.13 17.30 -3.34
C ARG A 168 -18.20 18.24 -3.90
N ALA A 169 -18.76 19.12 -3.06
CA ALA A 169 -19.90 19.98 -3.39
C ALA A 169 -19.61 21.02 -4.49
N ALA A 170 -18.33 21.33 -4.74
CA ALA A 170 -17.92 22.30 -5.75
C ALA A 170 -17.63 21.70 -7.14
N VAL A 171 -17.75 20.37 -7.30
CA VAL A 171 -17.33 19.70 -8.53
C VAL A 171 -18.46 19.66 -9.56
N GLN A 172 -18.28 20.38 -10.67
CA GLN A 172 -19.02 20.17 -11.91
C GLN A 172 -18.21 19.23 -12.83
N GLY A 173 -18.71 18.02 -13.09
CA GLY A 173 -18.08 17.07 -14.03
C GLY A 173 -17.28 15.93 -13.37
N GLN A 174 -16.20 15.51 -14.03
CA GLN A 174 -15.36 14.39 -13.57
C GLN A 174 -14.34 14.83 -12.50
N TYR A 175 -14.14 13.99 -11.49
CA TYR A 175 -13.11 14.16 -10.48
C TYR A 175 -12.46 12.84 -10.11
N LEU A 176 -11.21 12.92 -9.67
CA LEU A 176 -10.41 11.82 -9.14
C LEU A 176 -10.44 11.90 -7.63
N THR A 177 -10.54 10.76 -6.96
CA THR A 177 -10.43 10.63 -5.51
C THR A 177 -9.21 9.79 -5.20
N VAL A 178 -8.38 10.29 -4.29
CA VAL A 178 -7.20 9.59 -3.76
C VAL A 178 -7.42 9.43 -2.26
N GLU A 179 -7.45 8.19 -1.79
CA GLU A 179 -7.68 7.85 -0.39
C GLU A 179 -6.45 7.13 0.15
N GLN A 180 -6.02 7.46 1.36
CA GLN A 180 -5.00 6.71 2.10
C GLN A 180 -5.56 6.32 3.45
N LEU A 181 -5.45 5.04 3.77
CA LEU A 181 -5.67 4.52 5.11
C LEU A 181 -4.36 3.91 5.60
N THR A 182 -3.85 4.40 6.73
CA THR A 182 -2.54 4.03 7.25
C THR A 182 -2.68 3.26 8.56
N LEU A 183 -1.97 2.14 8.67
CA LEU A 183 -1.82 1.35 9.89
C LEU A 183 -0.38 1.44 10.40
N ASP A 184 -0.18 2.05 11.57
CA ASP A 184 1.13 2.17 12.22
C ASP A 184 1.58 0.87 12.87
N PHE A 185 2.76 0.35 12.50
CA PHE A 185 3.22 -0.95 12.99
C PHE A 185 3.63 -0.93 14.45
N GLU A 186 4.29 0.13 14.93
CA GLU A 186 4.73 0.20 16.32
C GLU A 186 3.56 0.26 17.28
N TYR A 187 2.51 1.00 16.92
CA TYR A 187 1.28 1.02 17.68
C TYR A 187 0.65 -0.38 17.75
N VAL A 188 0.47 -1.04 16.60
CA VAL A 188 -0.10 -2.40 16.54
C VAL A 188 0.71 -3.37 17.40
N ILE A 189 2.04 -3.36 17.27
CA ILE A 189 2.94 -4.23 18.05
C ILE A 189 2.74 -3.97 19.55
N ASN A 190 2.76 -2.71 19.99
CA ASN A 190 2.63 -2.37 21.40
C ASN A 190 1.26 -2.77 21.98
N GLU A 191 0.17 -2.56 21.25
CA GLU A 191 -1.17 -2.96 21.70
C GLU A 191 -1.31 -4.47 21.79
N VAL A 192 -0.86 -5.22 20.77
CA VAL A 192 -0.92 -6.69 20.78
C VAL A 192 -0.11 -7.25 21.95
N ILE A 193 1.08 -6.72 22.21
CA ILE A 193 1.91 -7.16 23.35
C ILE A 193 1.24 -6.84 24.68
N ARG A 194 0.63 -5.66 24.81
CA ARG A 194 0.00 -5.22 26.06
C ARG A 194 -1.28 -5.99 26.38
N HIS A 195 -2.08 -6.31 25.36
CA HIS A 195 -3.42 -6.84 25.54
C HIS A 195 -3.54 -8.35 25.32
N ASP A 196 -2.75 -8.93 24.42
CA ASP A 196 -2.96 -10.30 23.95
C ASP A 196 -1.78 -11.25 24.19
N ALA A 197 -0.56 -10.73 24.36
CA ALA A 197 0.61 -11.57 24.56
C ALA A 197 0.71 -12.12 26.00
N THR A 198 0.70 -13.45 26.14
CA THR A 198 0.85 -14.14 27.44
C THR A 198 2.19 -13.81 28.12
N TRP A 199 3.22 -13.52 27.33
CA TRP A 199 4.55 -13.11 27.75
C TRP A 199 4.72 -11.59 27.85
N GLY A 200 3.66 -10.78 27.68
CA GLY A 200 3.74 -9.31 27.72
C GLY A 200 4.33 -8.74 29.00
N HIS A 201 4.22 -9.45 30.14
CA HIS A 201 4.84 -9.07 31.40
C HIS A 201 6.37 -9.26 31.44
N GLN A 202 6.93 -10.07 30.54
CA GLN A 202 8.38 -10.27 30.37
C GLN A 202 9.00 -9.26 29.40
N PHE A 203 8.17 -8.62 28.57
CA PHE A 203 8.62 -7.73 27.50
C PHE A 203 9.30 -6.47 28.03
N CYS A 204 10.40 -6.08 27.38
CA CYS A 204 11.13 -4.85 27.66
C CYS A 204 10.97 -3.82 26.53
N SER A 205 11.36 -4.21 25.31
CA SER A 205 11.32 -3.40 24.10
C SER A 205 11.48 -4.29 22.87
N PHE A 206 11.09 -3.82 21.70
CA PHE A 206 11.47 -4.43 20.43
C PHE A 206 12.57 -3.62 19.75
N SER A 207 13.41 -4.27 18.95
CA SER A 207 14.53 -3.64 18.25
C SER A 207 14.27 -3.44 16.76
N ASP A 208 13.52 -4.36 16.14
CA ASP A 208 13.35 -4.42 14.69
C ASP A 208 12.17 -5.34 14.34
N TYR A 209 11.54 -5.12 13.19
CA TYR A 209 10.35 -5.86 12.75
C TYR A 209 10.25 -5.98 11.21
N ASP A 210 9.60 -7.06 10.74
CA ASP A 210 9.38 -7.34 9.32
C ASP A 210 7.93 -7.79 9.07
N ILE A 211 7.22 -7.04 8.22
CA ILE A 211 5.79 -7.26 7.96
C ILE A 211 5.61 -7.94 6.61
N VAL A 212 4.86 -9.04 6.62
CA VAL A 212 4.52 -9.84 5.43
C VAL A 212 3.01 -9.98 5.35
N ILE A 213 2.43 -9.67 4.20
CA ILE A 213 1.01 -9.91 3.94
C ILE A 213 0.81 -11.41 3.71
N LEU A 214 -0.12 -12.02 4.45
CA LEU A 214 -0.46 -13.45 4.32
C LEU A 214 -1.69 -13.66 3.46
N GLU A 215 -2.68 -12.77 3.55
CA GLU A 215 -3.91 -12.84 2.77
C GLU A 215 -4.57 -11.45 2.66
N VAL A 216 -5.30 -11.23 1.56
CA VAL A 216 -6.21 -10.10 1.37
C VAL A 216 -7.54 -10.66 0.89
N CYS A 217 -8.60 -10.45 1.66
CA CYS A 217 -9.97 -10.77 1.27
C CYS A 217 -10.65 -9.52 0.72
N PRO A 218 -10.73 -9.32 -0.61
CA PRO A 218 -11.26 -8.10 -1.20
C PRO A 218 -12.78 -7.94 -1.02
N GLU A 219 -13.51 -9.03 -0.75
CA GLU A 219 -14.95 -9.02 -0.49
C GLU A 219 -15.30 -8.51 0.91
N THR A 220 -14.53 -8.89 1.93
CA THR A 220 -14.74 -8.43 3.32
C THR A 220 -13.86 -7.25 3.69
N ASN A 221 -12.96 -6.83 2.79
CA ASN A 221 -11.97 -5.78 3.01
C ASN A 221 -11.04 -6.06 4.19
N GLN A 222 -10.68 -7.32 4.42
CA GLN A 222 -9.73 -7.71 5.45
C GLN A 222 -8.34 -8.00 4.87
N VAL A 223 -7.32 -7.49 5.55
CA VAL A 223 -5.90 -7.73 5.25
C VAL A 223 -5.29 -8.48 6.42
N LEU A 224 -4.87 -9.73 6.19
CA LEU A 224 -4.15 -10.53 7.18
C LEU A 224 -2.64 -10.31 7.00
N ILE A 225 -1.99 -9.79 8.02
CA ILE A 225 -0.55 -9.59 8.07
C ILE A 225 0.10 -10.45 9.16
N ASN A 226 1.35 -10.79 8.93
CA ASN A 226 2.27 -11.36 9.92
C ASN A 226 3.36 -10.33 10.21
N ILE A 227 3.69 -10.16 11.48
CA ILE A 227 4.68 -9.22 11.99
C ILE A 227 5.75 -10.06 12.67
N GLY A 228 6.88 -10.27 12.00
CA GLY A 228 8.07 -10.85 12.61
C GLY A 228 8.72 -9.81 13.49
N LEU A 229 9.08 -10.17 14.73
CA LEU A 229 9.52 -9.22 15.74
C LEU A 229 10.80 -9.71 16.42
N LEU A 230 11.83 -8.85 16.44
CA LEU A 230 13.00 -9.01 17.30
C LEU A 230 12.82 -8.15 18.55
N LEU A 231 12.92 -8.77 19.72
CA LEU A 231 12.65 -8.09 20.99
C LEU A 231 13.53 -8.54 22.14
N LEU A 232 13.58 -7.72 23.18
CA LEU A 232 14.17 -8.03 24.48
C LEU A 232 13.05 -8.39 25.47
N ALA A 233 13.24 -9.51 26.16
CA ALA A 233 12.36 -9.93 27.25
C ALA A 233 13.16 -10.60 28.36
N PHE A 234 12.64 -10.55 29.58
CA PHE A 234 13.16 -11.38 30.68
C PHE A 234 12.81 -12.84 30.44
N PRO A 235 13.73 -13.78 30.73
CA PRO A 235 13.41 -15.20 30.68
C PRO A 235 12.36 -15.57 31.74
N SER A 236 11.73 -16.73 31.56
CA SER A 236 10.76 -17.25 32.53
C SER A 236 11.38 -17.37 33.94
N PRO A 237 10.61 -17.14 35.02
CA PRO A 237 11.13 -17.20 36.40
C PRO A 237 11.70 -18.58 36.79
N THR A 238 11.39 -19.61 36.02
CA THR A 238 11.83 -20.99 36.19
C THR A 238 13.22 -21.27 35.59
N GLU A 239 13.80 -20.37 34.80
CA GLU A 239 15.16 -20.54 34.28
C GLU A 239 16.20 -20.28 35.39
N GLU A 240 17.05 -21.27 35.68
CA GLU A 240 18.14 -21.14 36.63
C GLU A 240 19.21 -20.15 36.12
N GLY A 241 19.46 -19.08 36.87
CA GLY A 241 20.53 -18.13 36.58
C GLY A 241 20.18 -16.68 36.92
N GLN A 242 21.05 -15.77 36.50
CA GLN A 242 20.83 -14.34 36.66
C GLN A 242 19.75 -13.87 35.66
N LEU A 243 18.63 -13.34 36.16
CA LEU A 243 17.53 -12.79 35.37
C LEU A 243 18.00 -11.55 34.59
N ARG A 244 18.56 -11.76 33.40
CA ARG A 244 18.92 -10.70 32.46
C ARG A 244 18.03 -10.80 31.23
N PRO A 245 17.58 -9.67 30.66
CA PRO A 245 16.88 -9.69 29.39
C PRO A 245 17.73 -10.35 28.31
N LYS A 246 17.09 -11.21 27.50
CA LYS A 246 17.69 -11.86 26.34
C LYS A 246 16.96 -11.41 25.07
N THR A 247 17.60 -11.58 23.92
CA THR A 247 16.99 -11.32 22.62
C THR A 247 16.17 -12.53 22.18
N TYR A 248 14.93 -12.26 21.79
CA TYR A 248 13.98 -13.22 21.27
C TYR A 248 13.46 -12.80 19.91
N HIS A 249 13.01 -13.80 19.16
CA HIS A 249 12.20 -13.63 17.96
C HIS A 249 10.81 -14.21 18.22
N THR A 250 9.78 -13.54 17.69
CA THR A 250 8.40 -14.04 17.67
C THR A 250 7.66 -13.52 16.43
N SER A 251 6.41 -13.95 16.25
CA SER A 251 5.54 -13.47 15.17
C SER A 251 4.14 -13.15 15.68
N LEU A 252 3.60 -12.00 15.30
CA LEU A 252 2.24 -11.57 15.61
C LEU A 252 1.40 -11.60 14.32
N LYS A 253 0.22 -12.22 14.34
CA LYS A 253 -0.73 -12.19 13.22
C LYS A 253 -1.89 -11.28 13.56
N VAL A 254 -2.19 -10.38 12.65
CA VAL A 254 -3.21 -9.34 12.82
C VAL A 254 -4.06 -9.25 11.55
N ALA A 255 -5.38 -9.14 11.73
CA ALA A 255 -6.32 -8.85 10.65
C ALA A 255 -6.72 -7.38 10.72
N TRP A 256 -6.55 -6.64 9.62
CA TRP A 256 -6.87 -5.24 9.49
C TRP A 256 -8.08 -5.04 8.58
N ASP A 257 -9.11 -4.35 9.06
CA ASP A 257 -10.33 -4.07 8.31
C ASP A 257 -10.23 -2.70 7.63
N LEU A 258 -10.24 -2.67 6.30
CA LEU A 258 -10.12 -1.44 5.51
C LEU A 258 -11.40 -0.59 5.52
N ASN A 259 -12.55 -1.11 5.98
CA ASN A 259 -13.76 -0.32 6.14
C ASN A 259 -13.72 0.54 7.41
N THR A 260 -13.24 -0.04 8.50
CA THR A 260 -13.27 0.58 9.84
C THR A 260 -11.92 1.13 10.28
N GLY A 261 -10.83 0.67 9.66
CA GLY A 261 -9.45 0.94 10.07
C GLY A 261 -8.98 0.13 11.27
N ILE A 262 -9.89 -0.59 11.95
CA ILE A 262 -9.59 -1.35 13.16
C ILE A 262 -8.79 -2.60 12.80
N PHE A 263 -7.85 -2.97 13.67
CA PHE A 263 -7.17 -4.26 13.60
C PHE A 263 -7.61 -5.19 14.74
N VAL A 264 -7.51 -6.49 14.50
CA VAL A 264 -7.81 -7.54 15.50
C VAL A 264 -6.65 -8.55 15.52
N THR A 265 -6.21 -8.90 16.72
CA THR A 265 -5.20 -9.95 16.92
C THR A 265 -5.77 -11.31 16.54
N VAL A 266 -5.09 -12.00 15.63
CA VAL A 266 -5.45 -13.35 15.17
C VAL A 266 -4.63 -14.41 15.89
N ASN A 267 -3.33 -14.15 16.10
CA ASN A 267 -2.45 -15.09 16.79
C ASN A 267 -1.20 -14.39 17.32
N VAL A 268 -0.78 -14.75 18.54
CA VAL A 268 0.50 -14.36 19.13
C VAL A 268 1.39 -15.59 19.22
N GLY A 269 2.60 -15.50 18.68
CA GLY A 269 3.59 -16.58 18.76
C GLY A 269 4.30 -16.62 20.12
N ASP A 270 4.93 -17.76 20.43
CA ASP A 270 5.82 -17.88 21.58
C ASP A 270 7.14 -17.14 21.33
N LEU A 271 7.90 -16.92 22.41
CA LEU A 271 9.24 -16.35 22.34
C LEU A 271 10.28 -17.43 22.02
N THR A 272 11.06 -17.22 20.96
CA THR A 272 12.18 -18.10 20.58
C THR A 272 13.51 -17.37 20.76
N GLU A 273 14.38 -17.86 21.64
CA GLU A 273 15.66 -17.19 21.98
C GLU A 273 16.60 -17.17 20.76
N VAL A 274 17.14 -15.99 20.46
CA VAL A 274 18.08 -15.80 19.34
C VAL A 274 19.51 -16.07 19.84
N LYS A 275 20.04 -17.26 19.57
CA LYS A 275 21.36 -17.72 20.05
C LYS A 275 22.43 -17.63 18.96
N GLY A 276 23.13 -16.49 18.88
CA GLY A 276 24.25 -16.30 17.96
C GLY A 276 23.89 -16.27 16.47
N GLN A 277 22.58 -16.25 16.14
CA GLN A 277 22.07 -16.05 14.79
C GLN A 277 22.26 -14.58 14.39
N THR A 278 22.52 -14.33 13.10
CA THR A 278 22.54 -12.97 12.55
C THR A 278 21.11 -12.49 12.32
N SER A 279 20.86 -11.18 12.34
CA SER A 279 19.53 -10.63 12.03
C SER A 279 19.02 -11.12 10.66
N GLY A 280 19.89 -11.18 9.65
CA GLY A 280 19.56 -11.70 8.33
C GLY A 280 19.10 -13.16 8.32
N SER A 281 19.67 -14.04 9.16
CA SER A 281 19.23 -15.44 9.23
C SER A 281 17.90 -15.58 9.96
N VAL A 282 17.63 -14.74 10.95
CA VAL A 282 16.31 -14.64 11.60
C VAL A 282 15.25 -14.22 10.59
N TRP A 283 15.45 -13.11 9.88
CA TRP A 283 14.49 -12.61 8.88
C TRP A 283 14.29 -13.55 7.70
N SER A 284 15.35 -14.21 7.22
CA SER A 284 15.23 -15.23 6.18
C SER A 284 14.38 -16.42 6.63
N SER A 285 14.59 -16.91 7.86
CA SER A 285 13.82 -18.01 8.44
C SER A 285 12.35 -17.62 8.66
N TYR A 286 12.11 -16.41 9.15
CA TYR A 286 10.77 -15.84 9.30
C TYR A 286 10.03 -15.76 7.95
N ARG A 287 10.65 -15.18 6.91
CA ARG A 287 10.05 -15.07 5.57
C ARG A 287 9.78 -16.43 4.95
N LYS A 288 10.67 -17.40 5.14
CA LYS A 288 10.44 -18.78 4.71
C LYS A 288 9.19 -19.37 5.36
N SER A 289 8.99 -19.16 6.66
CA SER A 289 7.77 -19.61 7.35
C SER A 289 6.49 -18.96 6.80
N CYS A 290 6.57 -17.69 6.37
CA CYS A 290 5.45 -17.00 5.73
C CYS A 290 5.14 -17.60 4.34
N VAL A 291 6.17 -17.88 3.54
CA VAL A 291 6.01 -18.58 2.25
C VAL A 291 5.40 -19.96 2.46
N ASP A 292 5.90 -20.74 3.42
CA ASP A 292 5.37 -22.07 3.74
C ASP A 292 3.89 -21.99 4.14
N MET A 293 3.50 -20.95 4.90
CA MET A 293 2.10 -20.70 5.26
C MET A 293 1.24 -20.36 4.03
N VAL A 294 1.66 -19.40 3.22
CA VAL A 294 0.92 -19.00 2.00
C VAL A 294 0.76 -20.19 1.06
N MET A 295 1.82 -20.96 0.83
CA MET A 295 1.79 -22.13 -0.05
C MET A 295 0.91 -23.26 0.50
N LYS A 296 0.87 -23.44 1.83
CA LYS A 296 0.02 -24.44 2.49
C LYS A 296 -1.47 -24.12 2.32
N TRP A 297 -1.84 -22.85 2.31
CA TRP A 297 -3.23 -22.39 2.25
C TRP A 297 -3.65 -21.87 0.86
N LEU A 298 -2.79 -22.03 -0.16
CA LEU A 298 -3.05 -21.54 -1.50
C LEU A 298 -4.24 -22.25 -2.15
N VAL A 299 -5.26 -21.48 -2.53
CA VAL A 299 -6.38 -21.95 -3.34
C VAL A 299 -6.28 -21.33 -4.74
N PRO A 300 -6.33 -22.12 -5.83
CA PRO A 300 -6.30 -21.58 -7.19
C PRO A 300 -7.44 -20.59 -7.45
N GLU A 301 -7.10 -19.47 -8.07
CA GLU A 301 -8.06 -18.42 -8.47
C GLU A 301 -8.50 -18.56 -9.93
N SER A 302 -9.63 -17.92 -10.27
CA SER A 302 -10.10 -17.85 -11.65
C SER A 302 -9.18 -16.99 -12.53
N SER A 303 -9.06 -17.31 -13.82
CA SER A 303 -8.23 -16.55 -14.77
C SER A 303 -8.61 -15.07 -14.93
N GLY A 304 -9.82 -14.67 -14.54
CA GLY A 304 -10.23 -13.26 -14.60
C GLY A 304 -9.86 -12.42 -13.37
N ARG A 305 -9.29 -13.03 -12.32
CA ARG A 305 -9.05 -12.35 -11.03
C ARG A 305 -7.57 -12.26 -10.62
N TYR A 306 -6.67 -12.88 -11.39
CA TYR A 306 -5.24 -12.82 -11.06
C TYR A 306 -4.68 -11.42 -11.30
N VAL A 307 -3.72 -11.02 -10.46
CA VAL A 307 -2.95 -9.80 -10.67
C VAL A 307 -1.92 -10.05 -11.77
N ASN A 308 -2.10 -9.42 -12.94
CA ASN A 308 -1.13 -9.54 -14.03
C ASN A 308 0.16 -8.77 -13.73
N ARG A 309 1.29 -9.48 -13.61
CA ARG A 309 2.61 -8.91 -13.32
C ARG A 309 3.54 -9.10 -14.52
N MET A 310 3.96 -7.98 -15.12
CA MET A 310 4.89 -7.97 -16.24
C MET A 310 6.28 -7.50 -15.78
N THR A 311 7.34 -8.24 -16.12
CA THR A 311 8.74 -7.84 -15.86
C THR A 311 9.67 -8.40 -16.93
N ASN A 312 10.63 -7.59 -17.41
CA ASN A 312 11.73 -8.03 -18.26
C ASN A 312 13.04 -7.41 -17.73
N GLU A 313 13.93 -8.25 -17.22
CA GLU A 313 15.10 -7.83 -16.44
C GLU A 313 16.37 -7.74 -17.31
N ALA A 314 16.23 -7.60 -18.63
CA ALA A 314 17.35 -7.60 -19.59
C ALA A 314 18.48 -6.63 -19.20
N LEU A 315 18.16 -5.41 -18.77
CA LEU A 315 19.13 -4.40 -18.36
C LEU A 315 19.70 -4.62 -16.95
N HIS A 316 19.00 -5.36 -16.09
CA HIS A 316 19.41 -5.60 -14.69
C HIS A 316 20.19 -6.91 -14.52
N LYS A 317 19.83 -7.96 -15.25
CA LYS A 317 20.41 -9.31 -15.14
C LYS A 317 21.14 -9.77 -16.41
N GLY A 318 21.12 -8.97 -17.48
CA GLY A 318 21.74 -9.30 -18.75
C GLY A 318 20.98 -10.33 -19.59
N CYS A 319 19.81 -10.78 -19.14
CA CYS A 319 19.01 -11.81 -19.81
C CYS A 319 17.60 -11.29 -20.08
N SER A 320 17.17 -11.28 -21.34
CA SER A 320 15.81 -10.93 -21.74
C SER A 320 14.85 -12.12 -21.63
N LEU A 321 13.56 -11.82 -21.53
CA LEU A 321 12.49 -12.80 -21.80
C LEU A 321 12.63 -13.36 -23.21
N LYS A 322 12.17 -14.62 -23.39
CA LYS A 322 12.12 -15.30 -24.69
C LYS A 322 10.78 -15.13 -25.40
N VAL A 323 9.70 -15.02 -24.62
CA VAL A 323 8.32 -15.02 -25.12
C VAL A 323 7.47 -14.07 -24.27
N LEU A 324 6.59 -13.31 -24.91
CA LEU A 324 5.42 -12.69 -24.28
C LEU A 324 4.18 -13.49 -24.70
N ALA A 325 3.46 -14.06 -23.73
CA ALA A 325 2.35 -14.96 -24.00
C ALA A 325 1.02 -14.36 -23.55
N ASP A 326 0.03 -14.48 -24.41
CA ASP A 326 -1.39 -14.35 -24.09
C ASP A 326 -1.97 -15.76 -23.98
N SER A 327 -2.22 -16.21 -22.75
CA SER A 327 -2.71 -17.55 -22.45
C SER A 327 -4.16 -17.78 -22.86
N GLU A 328 -5.00 -16.74 -22.83
CA GLU A 328 -6.43 -16.86 -23.16
C GLU A 328 -6.63 -17.00 -24.67
N ARG A 329 -5.83 -16.26 -25.45
CA ARG A 329 -5.87 -16.30 -26.92
C ARG A 329 -4.82 -17.22 -27.54
N TYR A 330 -4.08 -17.98 -26.73
CA TYR A 330 -3.02 -18.88 -27.17
C TYR A 330 -2.04 -18.21 -28.16
N THR A 331 -1.71 -16.94 -27.94
CA THR A 331 -0.93 -16.11 -28.87
C THR A 331 0.40 -15.72 -28.25
N TRP A 332 1.50 -15.94 -28.96
CA TRP A 332 2.86 -15.70 -28.45
C TRP A 332 3.61 -14.70 -29.34
N ILE A 333 4.34 -13.79 -28.69
CA ILE A 333 5.34 -12.91 -29.32
C ILE A 333 6.73 -13.42 -28.94
N VAL A 334 7.54 -13.80 -29.92
CA VAL A 334 8.92 -14.25 -29.72
C VAL A 334 9.88 -13.04 -29.78
N LEU A 335 10.79 -12.93 -28.81
CA LEU A 335 11.69 -11.78 -28.61
C LEU A 335 13.13 -12.02 -29.09
#